data_AF-A0A5K1HF76-F1
#
_entry.id   AF-A0A5K1HF76-F1
#
_cell.length_a   1.000
_cell.length_b   1.000
_cell.length_c   1.000
_cell.angle_alpha   90.00
_cell.angle_beta   90.00
_cell.angle_gamma   90.00
#
_symmetry.space_group_name_H-M   'P 1'
#
loop_
_entity.id
_entity.type
_entity.pdbx_description
1 polymer ?
#
loop_
_entity_poly.entity_id
_entity_poly.type
_entity_poly.pdbx_seq_one_letter_code
_entity_poly.pdbx_strand_id
1 'polypeptide(L)' 'AAGLAIGIVGDAGVRANAQQDKIFVGMILILIFGEALALYGLIVSLILTSQ' A
#
# COMPACT_ATOMS: atom_id res chain seq x y z
N ALA A 1 -8.10 -6.09 2.11
CA ALA A 1 -8.04 -4.66 2.50
C ALA A 1 -6.81 -3.96 1.91
N ALA A 2 -5.59 -4.38 2.25
CA ALA A 2 -4.34 -3.78 1.73
C ALA A 2 -4.29 -3.67 0.20
N GLY A 3 -4.53 -4.78 -0.52
CA GLY A 3 -4.53 -4.78 -1.99
C GLY A 3 -5.55 -3.83 -2.64
N LEU A 4 -6.72 -3.63 -2.01
CA LEU A 4 -7.71 -2.67 -2.49
C LEU A 4 -7.21 -1.22 -2.32
N ALA A 5 -6.63 -0.91 -1.16
CA ALA A 5 -6.05 0.41 -0.89
C ALA A 5 -4.90 0.72 -1.86
N ILE A 6 -3.98 -0.24 -2.05
CA ILE A 6 -2.86 -0.14 -2.99
C ILE A 6 -3.36 0.05 -4.43
N GLY A 7 -4.39 -0.68 -4.85
CA GLY A 7 -4.97 -0.55 -6.19
C GLY A 7 -5.57 0.83 -6.46
N ILE A 8 -6.33 1.38 -5.52
CA ILE A 8 -6.94 2.72 -5.64
C ILE A 8 -5.86 3.81 -5.63
N VAL A 9 -4.90 3.73 -4.70
CA VAL A 9 -3.78 4.68 -4.62
C VAL A 9 -2.91 4.60 -5.87
N GLY A 10 -2.67 3.39 -6.39
CA GLY A 10 -1.92 3.16 -7.62
C GLY A 10 -2.57 3.85 -8.81
N ASP A 11 -3.85 3.61 -9.05
CA ASP A 11 -4.60 4.21 -10.18
C ASP A 11 -4.62 5.75 -10.11
N ALA A 12 -4.98 6.30 -8.95
CA ALA A 12 -4.98 7.76 -8.76
C ALA A 12 -3.56 8.35 -8.84
N GLY A 13 -2.58 7.65 -8.26
CA GLY A 13 -1.20 8.06 -8.17
C GLY A 13 -0.50 8.12 -9.52
N VAL A 14 -0.68 7.12 -10.40
CA VAL A 14 -0.06 7.13 -11.73
C VAL A 14 -0.62 8.26 -12.61
N ARG A 15 -1.93 8.51 -12.53
CA ARG A 15 -2.58 9.62 -13.26
C ARG A 15 -2.09 10.97 -12.76
N ALA A 16 -1.96 11.14 -11.45
CA ALA A 16 -1.44 12.36 -10.87
C ALA A 16 0.05 12.54 -11.21
N ASN A 17 0.85 11.48 -11.14
CA ASN A 17 2.27 11.51 -11.53
C ASN A 17 2.46 11.95 -12.99
N ALA A 18 1.59 11.51 -13.90
CA ALA A 18 1.61 11.94 -15.30
C ALA A 18 1.33 13.44 -15.49
N GLN A 19 0.70 14.11 -14.53
CA GLN A 19 0.48 15.57 -14.56
C GLN A 19 1.62 16.34 -13.90
N GLN A 20 2.33 15.74 -12.94
CA GLN A 20 3.32 16.43 -12.13
C GLN A 20 4.33 15.45 -11.52
N ASP A 21 5.59 15.45 -11.94
CA ASP A 21 6.55 14.43 -11.49
C ASP A 21 6.91 14.45 -9.99
N LYS A 22 6.75 15.61 -9.32
CA LYS A 22 7.07 15.76 -7.88
C LYS A 22 6.20 14.92 -6.93
N ILE A 23 5.13 14.28 -7.41
CA ILE A 23 4.26 13.41 -6.59
C ILE A 23 4.71 11.95 -6.58
N PHE A 24 5.68 11.55 -7.41
CA PHE A 24 6.21 10.18 -7.43
C PHE A 24 6.60 9.67 -6.04
N VAL A 25 7.41 10.46 -5.31
CA VAL A 25 7.90 10.08 -3.98
C VAL A 25 6.75 9.97 -2.98
N GLY A 26 5.78 10.90 -3.02
CA GLY A 26 4.60 10.85 -2.17
C GLY A 26 3.74 9.61 -2.42
N MET A 27 3.53 9.25 -3.68
CA MET A 27 2.82 8.03 -4.07
C MET A 27 3.51 6.76 -3.54
N ILE A 28 4.84 6.66 -3.69
CA ILE A 28 5.61 5.51 -3.19
C ILE A 28 5.47 5.37 -1.67
N LEU A 29 5.54 6.47 -0.92
CA LEU A 29 5.38 6.44 0.55
C LEU A 29 4.00 5.88 0.96
N ILE A 30 2.93 6.27 0.26
CA ILE A 30 1.59 5.75 0.55
C ILE A 30 1.49 4.24 0.24
N LEU A 31 2.08 3.80 -0.87
CA LEU A 31 2.09 2.37 -1.24
C LEU A 31 2.81 1.51 -0.19
N ILE A 32 3.92 2.00 0.39
CA ILE A 32 4.66 1.32 1.46
C ILE A 32 3.79 1.14 2.73
N PHE A 33 3.04 2.17 3.12
CA PHE A 33 2.14 2.05 4.28
C PHE A 33 0.96 1.11 4.01
N GLY A 34 0.50 1.02 2.76
CA GLY A 34 -0.51 0.03 2.36
C GLY A 34 -0.02 -1.41 2.54
N GLU A 35 1.22 -1.70 2.18
CA GLU A 35 1.89 -3.00 2.36
C GLU A 35 2.06 -3.37 3.84
N ALA A 36 2.39 -2.41 4.70
CA ALA A 36 2.52 -2.66 6.14
C ALA A 36 1.25 -3.30 6.74
N LEU A 37 0.07 -2.90 6.26
CA LEU A 37 -1.21 -3.47 6.68
C LEU A 37 -1.31 -4.98 6.39
N ALA A 38 -0.76 -5.44 5.26
CA ALA A 38 -0.72 -6.85 4.88
C ALA A 38 0.26 -7.64 5.76
N LEU A 39 1.44 -7.07 6.04
CA LEU A 39 2.44 -7.69 6.92
C LEU A 39 1.90 -7.89 8.34
N TYR A 40 1.20 -6.89 8.91
CA TYR A 40 0.56 -7.04 10.21
C TYR A 40 -0.47 -8.16 10.22
N GLY A 41 -1.32 -8.25 9.18
CA GLY A 41 -2.29 -9.33 9.04
C GLY A 41 -1.64 -10.72 8.99
N LEU A 42 -0.53 -10.86 8.25
CA LEU A 42 0.23 -12.10 8.15
C LEU A 42 0.83 -12.51 9.50
N ILE A 43 1.50 -11.58 10.20
CA ILE A 43 2.13 -11.85 11.51
C ILE A 43 1.07 -12.34 12.51
N VAL A 44 -0.07 -11.64 12.59
CA VAL A 44 -1.18 -12.04 13.47
C VAL A 44 -1.71 -13.42 13.10
N SER A 45 -1.90 -13.70 11.81
CA SER A 45 -2.37 -15.02 11.35
C SER A 45 -1.41 -16.15 11.72
N LEU A 46 -0.11 -15.92 11.63
CA LEU A 46 0.91 -16.91 12.02
C LEU A 46 0.89 -17.18 13.52
N ILE A 47 0.78 -16.13 14.35
CA ILE A 47 0.69 -16.26 15.81
C ILE A 47 -0.56 -17.07 16.20
N LEU A 48 -1.71 -16.78 15.59
CA LEU A 48 -2.96 -17.49 15.86
C LEU A 48 -2.94 -18.94 15.38
N THR A 49 -2.21 -19.24 14.31
CA THR A 49 -2.03 -20.61 13.80
C THR A 49 -1.02 -21.41 14.62
N SER A 50 -0.11 -20.73 15.32
CA SER A 50 0.90 -21.35 16.18
C SER A 50 0.42 -21.59 17.61
N GLN A 51 -0.82 -21.19 17.93
CA GLN A 51 -1.56 -21.52 19.16
C GLN A 51 -2.45 -22.74 18.90
#